data_AF-A0A929AXG2-F1
#
_entry.id   AF-A0A929AXG2-F1
#
_cell.length_a   1.000
_cell.length_b   1.000
_cell.length_c   1.000
_cell.angle_alpha   90.00
_cell.angle_beta   90.00
_cell.angle_gamma   90.00
#
_symmetry.space_group_name_H-M   'P 1'
#
loop_
_entity.id
_entity.type
_entity.pdbx_description
1 polymer ?
#
loop_
_entity_poly.entity_id
_entity_poly.type
_entity_poly.pdbx_seq_one_letter_code
_entity_poly.pdbx_strand_id
1 'polypeptide(L)' 'MKLIKKQIVTDESMYPVAVIIDYQDWQVIKKILEKYQKEDTTQSLEQYAGTINLTTDSLEYQQQTRDEWL' A
#
# COMPACT_ATOMS: atom_id res chain seq x y z
N MET A 1 -5.72 18.26 -14.43
CA MET A 1 -4.73 17.84 -13.41
C MET A 1 -3.50 18.71 -13.58
N LYS A 2 -3.07 19.42 -12.53
CA LYS A 2 -1.83 20.22 -12.59
C LYS A 2 -0.64 19.27 -12.66
N LEU A 3 0.31 19.52 -13.55
CA LEU A 3 1.55 18.72 -13.62
C LEU A 3 2.38 19.04 -12.38
N ILE A 4 2.63 18.03 -11.54
CA ILE A 4 3.43 18.17 -10.33
C ILE A 4 4.88 17.85 -10.67
N LYS A 5 5.78 18.81 -10.42
CA LYS A 5 7.22 18.59 -10.61
C LYS A 5 7.78 17.92 -9.36
N LYS A 6 8.33 16.71 -9.53
CA LYS A 6 9.03 15.99 -8.48
C LYS A 6 10.44 15.64 -8.95
N GLN A 7 11.40 15.74 -8.04
CA GLN A 7 12.77 15.27 -8.24
C GLN A 7 13.05 14.16 -7.23
N ILE A 8 13.50 13.01 -7.71
CA ILE A 8 13.91 11.90 -6.87
C ILE A 8 15.40 12.07 -6.59
N VAL A 9 15.77 12.12 -5.33
CA VAL A 9 17.16 12.17 -4.87
C VAL A 9 17.56 10.74 -4.52
N THR A 10 18.62 10.28 -5.16
CA THR A 10 19.18 8.94 -4.96
C THR A 10 20.48 9.01 -4.16
N ASP A 11 20.79 7.94 -3.43
CA ASP A 11 22.09 7.76 -2.78
C ASP A 11 23.19 7.34 -3.76
N GLU A 12 24.38 7.06 -3.21
CA GLU A 12 25.56 6.61 -3.95
C GLU A 12 25.36 5.26 -4.66
N SER A 13 24.42 4.44 -4.18
CA SER A 13 24.04 3.15 -4.77
C SER A 13 22.84 3.26 -5.73
N MET A 14 22.44 4.48 -6.11
CA MET A 14 21.28 4.80 -6.94
C MET A 14 19.93 4.41 -6.32
N TYR A 15 19.86 4.16 -5.02
CA TYR A 15 18.58 3.93 -4.35
C TYR A 15 17.90 5.26 -4.02
N PRO A 16 16.58 5.40 -4.26
CA PRO A 16 15.85 6.62 -3.97
C PRO A 16 15.70 6.82 -2.47
N VAL A 17 16.25 7.92 -1.94
CA VAL A 17 16.22 8.24 -0.50
C VAL A 17 15.24 9.35 -0.18
N ALA A 18 15.08 10.33 -1.07
CA ALA A 18 14.19 11.46 -0.84
C ALA A 18 13.52 11.91 -2.13
N VAL A 19 12.39 12.60 -1.97
CA VAL A 19 11.69 13.25 -3.08
C VAL A 19 11.54 14.72 -2.75
N ILE A 20 12.07 15.58 -3.61
CA ILE A 20 11.94 17.03 -3.52
C ILE A 20 10.77 17.46 -4.40
N ILE A 21 9.85 18.22 -3.81
CA ILE A 21 8.66 18.76 -4.48
C ILE A 21 8.58 20.24 -4.11
N ASP A 22 8.16 21.06 -5.07
CA ASP A 22 7.86 22.47 -4.80
C ASP A 22 6.76 22.58 -3.73
N TYR A 23 6.91 23.54 -2.81
CA TYR A 23 5.98 23.70 -1.71
C TYR A 23 4.54 23.94 -2.17
N GLN A 24 4.33 24.66 -3.27
CA GLN A 24 3.00 24.92 -3.81
C GLN A 24 2.35 23.63 -4.33
N ASP A 25 3.13 22.77 -4.97
CA ASP A 25 2.65 21.48 -5.44
C ASP A 25 2.41 20.51 -4.27
N TRP A 26 3.24 20.55 -3.22
CA TRP A 26 2.99 19.83 -1.96
C TRP A 26 1.66 20.21 -1.33
N GLN A 27 1.31 21.50 -1.29
CA GLN A 27 0.00 21.93 -0.75
C GLN A 27 -1.18 21.40 -1.56
N VAL A 28 -1.04 21.26 -2.88
CA VAL A 28 -2.08 20.65 -3.73
C VAL A 28 -2.22 19.17 -3.42
N ILE A 29 -1.10 18.44 -3.30
CA ILE A 29 -1.10 17.01 -2.92
C ILE A 29 -1.78 16.84 -1.55
N LYS A 30 -1.42 17.67 -0.57
CA LYS A 30 -2.00 17.61 0.78
C LYS A 30 -3.52 17.74 0.75
N LYS A 31 -4.06 18.73 0.01
CA LYS A 31 -5.51 18.91 -0.13
C LYS A 31 -6.20 17.71 -0.79
N ILE A 32 -5.55 17.11 -1.78
CA ILE A 32 -6.06 15.90 -2.44
C ILE A 32 -6.08 14.74 -1.44
N LEU A 33 -4.99 14.50 -0.72
CA LEU A 33 -4.89 13.44 0.28
C LEU A 33 -5.90 13.62 1.42
N GLU A 34 -6.10 14.83 1.93
CA GLU A 34 -7.11 15.11 2.96
C GLU A 34 -8.53 14.84 2.48
N LYS A 35 -8.81 15.05 1.18
CA LYS A 35 -10.10 14.69 0.59
C LYS A 35 -10.26 13.16 0.51
N TYR A 36 -9.25 12.45 0.02
CA TYR A 36 -9.27 11.00 -0.08
C TYR A 36 -9.33 10.32 1.31
N GLN A 37 -8.63 10.84 2.30
CA GLN A 37 -8.63 10.28 3.66
C GLN A 37 -9.98 10.44 4.36
N LYS A 38 -10.79 11.43 3.96
CA LYS A 38 -12.20 11.55 4.39
C LYS A 38 -13.13 10.62 3.61
N GLU A 39 -12.81 10.31 2.37
CA GLU A 39 -13.53 9.31 1.57
C GLU A 39 -13.19 7.88 2.05
N ASP A 40 -11.99 7.66 2.61
CA ASP A 40 -11.54 6.42 3.26
C ASP A 40 -12.13 6.24 4.67
N THR A 41 -13.34 6.77 4.89
CA THR A 41 -14.12 6.43 6.06
C THR A 41 -14.65 5.01 5.86
N THR A 42 -13.90 4.06 6.44
CA THR A 42 -14.39 2.81 7.04
C THR A 42 -14.88 1.72 6.09
N GLN A 43 -13.97 1.02 5.42
CA GLN A 43 -14.05 -0.44 5.52
C GLN A 43 -13.45 -0.82 6.87
N SER A 44 -14.28 -0.78 7.91
CA SER A 44 -13.85 -1.21 9.23
C SER A 44 -13.35 -2.64 9.15
N LEU A 45 -12.10 -2.88 9.58
CA LEU A 45 -11.53 -4.23 9.63
C LEU A 45 -12.31 -5.13 10.59
N GLU A 46 -13.18 -4.56 11.43
CA GLU A 46 -14.16 -5.27 12.26
C GLU A 46 -15.05 -6.20 11.43
N GLN A 47 -15.36 -5.86 10.18
CA GLN A 47 -16.16 -6.74 9.31
C GLN A 47 -15.46 -8.07 8.97
N TYR A 48 -14.14 -8.11 9.14
CA TYR A 48 -13.31 -9.30 8.93
C TYR A 48 -12.83 -9.90 10.26
N ALA A 49 -13.16 -9.30 11.41
CA ALA A 49 -12.79 -9.83 12.71
C ALA A 49 -13.51 -11.16 12.97
N GLY A 50 -12.75 -12.21 13.28
CA GLY A 50 -13.29 -13.55 13.54
C GLY A 50 -13.74 -14.31 12.30
N THR A 51 -13.63 -13.74 11.09
CA THR A 51 -13.97 -14.42 9.85
C THR A 51 -12.70 -14.84 9.12
N ILE A 52 -12.40 -16.13 9.14
CA ILE A 52 -11.37 -16.74 8.31
C ILE A 52 -12.09 -17.51 7.20
N ASN A 53 -12.25 -16.86 6.03
CA ASN A 53 -12.76 -17.52 4.83
C ASN A 53 -11.58 -18.10 4.04
N LEU A 54 -11.25 -19.36 4.30
CA LEU A 54 -10.26 -20.08 3.50
C LEU A 54 -10.94 -20.68 2.27
N THR A 55 -10.36 -20.46 1.10
CA THR A 55 -10.79 -21.09 -0.16
C THR A 55 -10.40 -22.56 -0.25
N THR A 56 -9.48 -23.01 0.60
CA THR A 56 -8.90 -24.36 0.59
C THR A 56 -8.85 -24.87 2.02
N ASP A 57 -9.10 -26.16 2.20
CA ASP A 57 -8.92 -26.79 3.50
C ASP A 57 -7.46 -26.67 3.96
N SER A 58 -7.27 -26.28 5.23
CA SER A 58 -5.94 -26.01 5.76
C SER A 58 -5.06 -27.25 5.79
N LEU A 59 -5.64 -28.42 6.02
CA LEU A 59 -4.91 -29.68 6.09
C LEU A 59 -4.50 -30.15 4.69
N GLU A 60 -5.39 -30.00 3.70
CA GLU A 60 -5.05 -30.30 2.30
C GLU A 60 -3.89 -29.44 1.80
N TYR A 61 -3.91 -28.13 2.08
CA TYR A 61 -2.82 -27.23 1.69
C TYR A 61 -1.48 -27.60 2.35
N GLN A 62 -1.52 -27.97 3.64
CA GLN A 62 -0.33 -28.43 4.36
C GLN A 62 0.23 -29.74 3.77
N GLN A 63 -0.65 -30.67 3.38
CA GLN A 63 -0.23 -31.92 2.75
C GLN A 63 0.40 -31.66 1.38
N GLN A 64 -0.22 -30.83 0.53
CA GLN A 64 0.35 -30.45 -0.77
C GLN A 64 1.73 -29.82 -0.62
N THR A 65 1.86 -28.84 0.28
CA THR A 65 3.15 -28.17 0.52
C THR A 65 4.21 -29.16 0.99
N ARG A 66 3.85 -30.14 1.83
CA ARG A 66 4.80 -31.15 2.29
C ARG A 66 5.21 -32.09 1.17
N ASP A 67 4.26 -32.50 0.34
CA ASP A 67 4.49 -33.45 -0.74
C ASP A 67 5.25 -32.80 -1.92
N GLU A 68 5.19 -31.47 -2.09
CA GLU A 68 6.01 -30.72 -3.05
C GLU A 68 7.52 -30.71 -2.72
N TRP A 69 7.89 -30.97 -1.46
CA TRP A 69 9.28 -30.97 -1.00
C TRP A 69 9.90 -32.38 -0.94
N LEU A 70 9.13 -33.42 -1.29
CA LEU A 70 9.56 -34.82 -1.43
C LEU A 70 9.88 -35.16 -2.88
#